data_AF-A0A2H0AAJ5-F1
#
_entry.id   AF-A0A2H0AAJ5-F1
#
_cell.length_a   1.000
_cell.length_b   1.000
_cell.length_c   1.000
_cell.angle_alpha   90.00
_cell.angle_beta   90.00
_cell.angle_gamma   90.00
#
_symmetry.space_group_name_H-M   'P 1'
#
loop_
_entity.id
_entity.type
_entity.pdbx_description
1 polymer ?
#
loop_
_entity_poly.entity_id
_entity_poly.type
_entity_poly.pdbx_seq_one_letter_code
_entity_poly.pdbx_strand_id
1 'polypeptide(L)'
;TDAIKENLIPPELTLQQTSLIYASEADVLNMALFGMTAKEWRDSHPDNKGNIRDYANVSQLVCLSNLENLNALFIQEKRLQAERLCRLNQIAIQQMKILTNDTGIKHLEVEDK
;
A
#
# COMPACT_ATOMS: atom_id res chain seq x y z
N THR A 1 7.00 -17.45 -9.69
CA THR A 1 5.74 -18.23 -9.86
C THR A 1 4.58 -17.30 -9.70
N ASP A 2 3.48 -17.51 -10.43
CA ASP A 2 2.32 -16.61 -10.41
C ASP A 2 1.65 -16.51 -9.03
N ALA A 3 1.81 -17.54 -8.17
CA ALA A 3 1.38 -17.54 -6.77
C ALA A 3 2.01 -16.42 -5.91
N ILE A 4 3.20 -15.93 -6.26
CA ILE A 4 3.82 -14.80 -5.54
C ILE A 4 3.16 -13.48 -5.96
N LYS A 5 2.68 -13.36 -7.21
CA LYS A 5 2.05 -12.13 -7.73
C LYS A 5 0.67 -11.89 -7.12
N GLU A 6 -0.13 -12.95 -6.96
CA GLU A 6 -1.47 -12.82 -6.35
C GLU A 6 -1.39 -12.32 -4.90
N ASN A 7 -0.38 -12.75 -4.14
CA ASN A 7 -0.17 -12.29 -2.77
C ASN A 7 0.33 -10.84 -2.65
N LEU A 8 0.69 -10.18 -3.75
CA LEU A 8 1.17 -8.80 -3.77
C LEU A 8 0.08 -7.78 -4.11
N ILE A 9 -1.05 -8.23 -4.66
CA ILE A 9 -2.17 -7.35 -4.97
C ILE A 9 -2.99 -7.20 -3.67
N PRO A 10 -3.18 -5.98 -3.15
CA PRO A 10 -4.01 -5.78 -1.96
C PRO A 10 -5.43 -6.29 -2.19
N PRO A 11 -6.10 -6.85 -1.16
CA PRO A 11 -7.52 -7.09 -1.23
C PRO A 11 -8.29 -5.77 -1.19
N GLU A 12 -9.51 -5.79 -1.74
CA GLU A 12 -10.48 -4.70 -1.49
C GLU A 12 -10.86 -4.68 -0.01
N LEU A 13 -10.90 -3.48 0.56
CA LEU A 13 -11.26 -3.30 1.96
C LEU A 13 -12.76 -3.47 2.19
N THR A 14 -13.10 -4.08 3.33
CA THR A 14 -14.49 -4.19 3.78
C THR A 14 -15.04 -2.84 4.22
N LEU A 15 -16.37 -2.70 4.23
CA LEU A 15 -17.05 -1.49 4.73
C LEU A 15 -16.65 -1.15 6.18
N GLN A 16 -16.40 -2.17 7.00
CA GLN A 16 -15.96 -1.97 8.38
C GLN A 16 -14.57 -1.35 8.45
N GLN A 17 -13.63 -1.83 7.63
CA GLN A 17 -12.27 -1.30 7.56
C GLN A 17 -12.23 0.11 6.98
N THR A 18 -13.07 0.43 5.99
CA THR A 18 -13.13 1.78 5.41
C THR A 18 -13.83 2.79 6.30
N SER A 19 -14.72 2.35 7.19
CA SER A 19 -15.45 3.22 8.14
C SER A 19 -14.67 3.52 9.42
N LEU A 20 -13.54 2.84 9.64
CA LEU A 20 -12.69 3.07 10.82
C LEU A 20 -11.88 4.37 10.68
N ILE A 21 -11.74 5.09 11.79
CA ILE A 21 -10.81 6.22 11.89
C ILE A 21 -9.48 5.68 12.42
N TYR A 22 -8.42 5.84 11.64
CA TYR A 22 -7.09 5.36 11.97
C TYR A 22 -6.31 6.41 12.74
N ALA A 23 -5.44 5.95 13.65
CA ALA A 23 -4.69 6.80 14.55
C ALA A 23 -3.62 7.64 13.84
N SER A 24 -3.13 7.18 12.70
CA SER A 24 -2.06 7.84 11.95
C SER A 24 -2.30 7.77 10.44
N GLU A 25 -1.78 8.75 9.70
CA GLU A 25 -1.77 8.71 8.23
C GLU A 25 -0.91 7.56 7.70
N ALA A 26 0.10 7.13 8.46
CA ALA A 26 0.88 5.94 8.13
C ALA A 26 0.00 4.66 8.15
N ASP A 27 -0.93 4.54 9.11
CA ASP A 27 -1.86 3.42 9.16
C ASP A 27 -2.87 3.46 8.00
N VAL A 28 -3.30 4.64 7.55
CA VAL A 28 -4.15 4.77 6.34
C VAL A 28 -3.43 4.18 5.12
N LEU A 29 -2.16 4.52 4.94
CA LEU A 29 -1.34 4.02 3.83
C LEU A 29 -1.08 2.51 3.97
N ASN A 30 -0.78 2.03 5.18
CA ASN A 30 -0.55 0.62 5.44
C ASN A 30 -1.82 -0.21 5.19
N MET A 31 -2.98 0.29 5.60
CA MET A 31 -4.27 -0.36 5.32
C MET A 31 -4.57 -0.38 3.82
N ALA A 32 -4.29 0.70 3.11
CA ALA A 32 -4.55 0.77 1.67
C ALA A 32 -3.76 -0.27 0.86
N LEU A 33 -2.51 -0.55 1.23
CA LEU A 33 -1.62 -1.45 0.49
C LEU A 33 -1.48 -2.86 1.09
N PHE A 34 -1.47 -2.98 2.42
CA PHE A 34 -1.22 -4.26 3.09
C PHE A 34 -2.46 -4.82 3.79
N GLY A 35 -3.54 -4.05 3.88
CA GLY A 35 -4.77 -4.47 4.57
C GLY A 35 -4.62 -4.61 6.09
N MET A 36 -3.55 -4.07 6.67
CA MET A 36 -3.28 -4.10 8.11
C MET A 36 -2.58 -2.83 8.60
N THR A 37 -2.79 -2.51 9.87
CA THR A 37 -2.13 -1.42 10.58
C THR A 37 -0.72 -1.79 11.02
N ALA A 38 0.08 -0.79 11.41
CA ALA A 38 1.41 -1.03 11.96
C ALA A 38 1.38 -1.82 13.28
N LYS A 39 0.26 -1.75 14.03
CA LYS A 39 0.07 -2.55 15.24
C LYS A 39 -0.21 -4.01 14.88
N GLU A 40 -1.19 -4.27 14.02
CA GLU A 40 -1.55 -5.64 13.61
C GLU A 40 -0.36 -6.37 12.96
N TRP A 41 0.46 -5.65 12.20
CA TRP A 41 1.70 -6.22 11.65
C TRP A 41 2.69 -6.64 12.76
N ARG A 42 2.92 -5.80 13.77
CA ARG A 42 3.80 -6.14 14.90
C ARG A 42 3.26 -7.31 15.72
N ASP A 43 1.96 -7.32 15.96
CA ASP A 43 1.29 -8.37 16.72
C ASP A 43 1.35 -9.73 15.99
N SER A 44 1.35 -9.72 14.64
CA SER A 44 1.49 -10.93 13.82
C SER A 44 2.94 -11.34 13.52
N HIS A 45 3.92 -10.46 13.73
CA HIS A 45 5.35 -10.70 13.47
C HIS A 45 6.22 -10.35 14.69
N PRO A 46 6.03 -11.03 15.84
CA PRO A 46 6.68 -10.67 17.11
C PRO A 46 8.21 -10.78 17.08
N ASP A 47 8.75 -11.67 16.23
CA ASP A 47 10.18 -11.93 16.12
C ASP A 47 10.87 -11.01 15.09
N ASN A 48 10.10 -10.26 14.29
CA ASN A 48 10.62 -9.36 13.28
C ASN A 48 10.98 -8.01 13.89
N LYS A 49 12.19 -7.52 13.61
CA LYS A 49 12.63 -6.17 14.01
C LYS A 49 12.20 -5.16 12.94
N GLY A 50 11.82 -3.95 13.35
CA GLY A 50 11.46 -2.88 12.42
C GLY A 50 9.94 -2.74 12.23
N ASN A 51 9.53 -2.33 11.03
CA ASN A 51 8.15 -2.09 10.65
C ASN A 51 7.81 -2.73 9.30
N ILE A 52 6.52 -2.80 8.95
CA ILE A 52 6.03 -3.44 7.72
C ILE A 52 6.73 -2.98 6.43
N ARG A 53 7.14 -1.70 6.35
CA ARG A 53 7.81 -1.14 5.17
C ARG A 53 9.23 -1.71 4.97
N ASP A 54 9.90 -2.10 6.05
CA ASP A 54 11.24 -2.71 5.99
C ASP A 54 11.22 -4.09 5.31
N TYR A 55 10.03 -4.69 5.22
CA TYR A 55 9.78 -6.00 4.61
C TYR A 55 9.01 -5.90 3.28
N ALA A 56 8.73 -4.67 2.82
CA ALA A 56 8.07 -4.44 1.54
C ALA A 56 9.05 -4.62 0.37
N ASN A 57 8.59 -5.19 -0.73
CA ASN A 57 9.40 -5.28 -1.94
C ASN A 57 9.40 -3.95 -2.73
N VAL A 58 10.26 -3.88 -3.75
CA VAL A 58 10.42 -2.66 -4.58
C VAL A 58 9.08 -2.18 -5.16
N SER A 59 8.25 -3.07 -5.70
CA SER A 59 6.93 -2.71 -6.25
C SER A 59 6.02 -2.08 -5.19
N GLN A 60 5.99 -2.65 -3.99
CA GLN A 60 5.21 -2.13 -2.86
C GLN A 60 5.75 -0.79 -2.37
N LEU A 61 7.07 -0.60 -2.33
CA LEU A 61 7.69 0.68 -1.96
C LEU A 61 7.37 1.78 -3.00
N VAL A 62 7.42 1.45 -4.29
CA VAL A 62 6.99 2.35 -5.37
C VAL A 62 5.52 2.70 -5.25
N CYS A 63 4.67 1.72 -4.93
CA CYS A 63 3.25 1.96 -4.69
C CYS A 63 3.04 2.88 -3.47
N LEU A 64 3.69 2.61 -2.33
CA LEU A 64 3.62 3.46 -1.14
C LEU A 64 4.02 4.91 -1.43
N SER A 65 5.11 5.13 -2.16
CA SER A 65 5.56 6.48 -2.52
C SER A 65 4.49 7.24 -3.34
N ASN A 66 3.79 6.55 -4.24
CA ASN A 66 2.66 7.14 -4.95
C ASN A 66 1.48 7.45 -4.01
N LEU A 67 1.11 6.48 -3.17
CA LEU A 67 0.02 6.65 -2.20
C LEU A 67 0.29 7.80 -1.22
N GLU A 68 1.53 8.01 -0.79
CA GLU A 68 1.94 9.13 0.08
C GLU A 68 1.66 10.48 -0.60
N ASN A 69 2.06 10.62 -1.86
CA ASN A 69 1.83 11.84 -2.64
C ASN A 69 0.34 12.10 -2.86
N LEU A 70 -0.43 11.07 -3.25
CA LEU A 70 -1.87 11.19 -3.45
C LEU A 70 -2.61 11.50 -2.16
N ASN A 71 -2.21 10.88 -1.05
CA ASN A 71 -2.82 11.13 0.25
C ASN A 71 -2.59 12.58 0.70
N ALA A 72 -1.37 13.12 0.49
CA ALA A 72 -1.08 14.53 0.76
C ALA A 72 -1.99 15.46 -0.06
N LEU A 73 -2.19 15.18 -1.35
CA LEU A 73 -3.14 15.92 -2.20
C LEU A 73 -4.57 15.82 -1.66
N PHE A 74 -5.04 14.62 -1.31
CA PHE A 74 -6.40 14.44 -0.79
C PHE A 74 -6.63 15.14 0.56
N ILE A 75 -5.60 15.25 1.40
CA ILE A 75 -5.64 16.05 2.64
C ILE A 75 -5.80 17.53 2.29
N GLN A 76 -5.07 18.05 1.30
CA GLN A 76 -5.22 19.44 0.84
C GLN A 76 -6.62 19.72 0.28
N GLU A 77 -7.22 18.74 -0.40
CA GLU A 77 -8.60 18.78 -0.88
C GLU A 77 -9.65 18.61 0.24
N LYS A 78 -9.22 18.46 1.50
CA LYS A 78 -10.08 18.29 2.69
C LYS A 78 -11.02 17.07 2.61
N ARG A 79 -10.61 16.01 1.91
CA ARG A 79 -11.38 14.76 1.85
C ARG A 79 -11.38 14.04 3.19
N LEU A 80 -12.51 13.38 3.50
CA LEU A 80 -12.63 12.57 4.71
C LEU A 80 -11.66 11.38 4.67
N GLN A 81 -11.07 11.02 5.81
CA GLN A 81 -10.07 9.94 5.86
C GLN A 81 -10.61 8.60 5.31
N ALA A 82 -11.87 8.27 5.58
CA ALA A 82 -12.54 7.08 5.05
C ALA A 82 -12.62 7.08 3.51
N GLU A 83 -12.95 8.23 2.92
CA GLU A 83 -13.00 8.40 1.45
C GLU A 83 -11.61 8.27 0.84
N ARG A 84 -10.60 8.87 1.50
CA ARG A 84 -9.19 8.78 1.10
C ARG A 84 -8.72 7.33 1.11
N LEU A 85 -8.97 6.60 2.20
CA LEU A 85 -8.59 5.19 2.34
C LEU A 85 -9.19 4.33 1.22
N CYS A 86 -10.50 4.46 0.99
CA CYS A 86 -11.17 3.72 -0.09
C CYS A 86 -10.53 4.01 -1.44
N ARG A 87 -10.28 5.30 -1.74
CA ARG A 87 -9.67 5.70 -3.01
C ARG A 87 -8.22 5.22 -3.15
N LEU A 88 -7.43 5.32 -2.09
CA LEU A 88 -6.04 4.87 -2.05
C LEU A 88 -5.95 3.35 -2.23
N ASN A 89 -6.82 2.56 -1.60
CA ASN A 89 -6.85 1.11 -1.79
C ASN A 89 -7.17 0.73 -3.23
N GLN A 90 -8.16 1.37 -3.86
CA GLN A 90 -8.46 1.15 -5.28
C GLN A 90 -7.25 1.43 -6.19
N ILE A 91 -6.53 2.53 -5.93
CA ILE A 91 -5.34 2.90 -6.68
C ILE A 91 -4.21 1.90 -6.42
N ALA A 92 -4.01 1.47 -5.17
CA ALA A 92 -3.02 0.47 -4.81
C ALA A 92 -3.26 -0.86 -5.55
N ILE A 93 -4.51 -1.33 -5.62
CA ILE A 93 -4.88 -2.55 -6.35
C ILE A 93 -4.53 -2.42 -7.83
N GLN A 94 -4.89 -1.30 -8.46
CA GLN A 94 -4.60 -1.05 -9.87
C GLN A 94 -3.10 -0.95 -10.13
N GLN A 95 -2.38 -0.20 -9.31
CA GLN A 95 -0.94 0.00 -9.45
C GLN A 95 -0.18 -1.32 -9.24
N MET A 96 -0.54 -2.11 -8.23
CA MET A 96 0.09 -3.40 -7.98
C MET A 96 -0.16 -4.38 -9.13
N LYS A 97 -1.38 -4.43 -9.70
CA LYS A 97 -1.65 -5.23 -10.91
C LYS A 97 -0.69 -4.86 -12.05
N ILE A 98 -0.42 -3.57 -12.26
CA ILE A 98 0.52 -3.12 -13.30
C ILE A 98 1.96 -3.55 -12.94
N LEU A 99 2.41 -3.27 -11.72
CA LEU A 99 3.78 -3.55 -11.29
C LEU A 99 4.10 -5.06 -11.19
N THR A 100 3.09 -5.92 -11.02
CA THR A 100 3.29 -7.38 -10.92
C THR A 100 3.03 -8.12 -12.23
N ASN A 101 2.16 -7.60 -13.09
CA ASN A 101 1.85 -8.22 -14.39
C ASN A 101 2.80 -7.76 -15.48
N ASP A 102 3.26 -6.52 -15.41
CA ASP A 102 4.08 -5.93 -16.44
C ASP A 102 5.57 -6.06 -16.09
N THR A 103 6.37 -6.35 -17.11
CA THR A 103 7.83 -6.24 -17.10
C THR A 103 8.33 -4.79 -16.84
N GLY A 104 7.46 -3.86 -16.45
CA GLY A 104 7.72 -2.42 -16.35
C GLY A 104 8.87 -2.03 -15.42
N ILE A 105 9.12 -2.77 -14.34
CA ILE A 105 10.29 -2.51 -13.48
C ILE A 105 11.59 -2.91 -14.20
N LYS A 106 11.59 -3.94 -15.04
CA LYS A 106 12.78 -4.31 -15.84
C LYS A 106 13.20 -3.21 -16.82
N HIS A 107 12.33 -2.26 -17.13
CA HIS A 107 12.63 -1.15 -18.02
C HIS A 107 13.20 0.08 -17.30
N LEU A 108 12.96 0.21 -15.99
CA LEU A 108 13.52 1.29 -15.16
C LEU A 108 14.96 1.00 -14.71
N GLU A 109 15.36 -0.28 -14.67
CA GLU A 109 16.72 -0.70 -14.35
C GLU A 109 17.73 -0.53 -15.52
N VAL A 110 17.30 -0.01 -16.68
CA VAL A 110 18.12 0.01 -17.91
C VAL A 110 18.80 1.38 -18.17
N GLU A 111 18.58 2.41 -17.36
CA GLU A 111 19.18 3.74 -17.57
C GLU A 111 20.39 4.07 -16.67
N ASP A 112 21.14 3.06 -16.21
CA ASP A 112 22.50 3.25 -15.67
C ASP A 112 23.51 2.40 -16.46
N LYS A 113 23.88 2.87 -17.66
CA LYS A 113 25.11 2.46 -18.36
C LYS A 113 25.73 3.62 -19.13
#